data_AF-A0A958VM90-F1
#
_entry.id   AF-A0A958VM90-F1
#
_cell.length_a   1.000
_cell.length_b   1.000
_cell.length_c   1.000
_cell.angle_alpha   90.00
_cell.angle_beta   90.00
_cell.angle_gamma   90.00
#
_symmetry.space_group_name_H-M   'P 1'
#
loop_
_entity.id
_entity.type
_entity.pdbx_description
1 polymer ?
#
loop_
_entity_poly.entity_id
_entity_poly.type
_entity_poly.pdbx_seq_one_letter_code
_entity_poly.pdbx_strand_id
1 'polypeptide(L)' 'MIVFYTLGQDKVYALQYATAPKLDDRQKLLWLLGGAQFIEKEQVTGFFKGPRREMVSPWSTNAVEITRNMGITGI' A
#
# COMPACT_ATOMS: atom_id res chain seq x y z
N MET A 1 9.02 -7.02 -1.14
CA MET A 1 7.82 -7.78 -0.72
C MET A 1 6.59 -6.96 -1.02
N ILE A 2 5.49 -7.58 -1.47
CA ILE A 2 4.21 -6.87 -1.60
C ILE A 2 3.45 -7.10 -0.30
N VAL A 3 2.94 -6.02 0.28
CA VAL A 3 2.01 -6.08 1.41
C VAL A 3 0.69 -5.46 1.02
N PHE A 4 -0.38 -5.92 1.68
CA PHE A 4 -1.73 -5.51 1.36
C PHE A 4 -2.38 -4.78 2.53
N TYR A 5 -3.12 -3.73 2.21
CA TYR A 5 -4.00 -3.03 3.13
C TYR A 5 -5.41 -3.01 2.57
N THR A 6 -6.42 -3.09 3.43
CA THR A 6 -7.83 -3.03 3.02
C THR A 6 -8.55 -1.90 3.71
N LEU A 7 -9.34 -1.14 2.95
CA LEU A 7 -10.23 -0.11 3.46
C LEU A 7 -11.67 -0.59 3.23
N GLY A 8 -12.28 -1.14 4.27
CA GLY A 8 -13.58 -1.80 4.16
C GLY A 8 -13.50 -3.08 3.31
N GLN A 9 -14.56 -3.36 2.55
CA GLN A 9 -14.65 -4.55 1.69
C GLN A 9 -14.28 -4.28 0.22
N ASP A 10 -14.18 -3.02 -0.20
CA ASP A 10 -14.18 -2.67 -1.64
C ASP A 10 -12.82 -2.20 -2.18
N LYS A 11 -11.89 -1.82 -1.29
CA LYS A 11 -10.60 -1.23 -1.70
C LYS A 11 -9.44 -1.96 -1.06
N VAL A 12 -8.53 -2.43 -1.91
CA VAL A 12 -7.26 -3.03 -1.52
C VAL A 12 -6.13 -2.16 -2.06
N TYR A 13 -5.19 -1.83 -1.19
CA TYR A 13 -3.92 -1.19 -1.55
C TYR A 13 -2.83 -2.26 -1.53
N ALA A 14 -2.06 -2.34 -2.62
CA ALA A 14 -0.87 -3.17 -2.69
C ALA A 14 0.36 -2.25 -2.68
N LEU A 15 1.23 -2.43 -1.68
CA LEU A 15 2.44 -1.63 -1.53
C LEU A 15 3.65 -2.55 -1.70
N GLN A 16 4.54 -2.19 -2.63
CA GLN A 16 5.82 -2.87 -2.80
C GLN A 16 6.81 -2.24 -1.82
N TYR A 17 7.46 -3.08 -1.04
CA TYR A 17 8.57 -2.68 -0.18
C TYR A 17 9.89 -3.31 -0.63
N ALA A 18 10.97 -2.54 -0.55
CA ALA A 18 12.34 -3.05 -0.69
C ALA A 18 12.74 -3.92 0.52
N THR A 19 12.33 -3.53 1.74
CA THR A 19 12.62 -4.22 3.02
C THR A 19 11.37 -4.30 3.89
N ALA A 20 11.34 -5.17 4.90
CA ALA A 20 10.15 -5.31 5.76
C ALA A 20 9.70 -3.97 6.38
N PRO A 21 8.40 -3.64 6.35
CA PRO A 21 7.88 -2.39 6.93
C PRO A 21 8.09 -2.37 8.45
N LYS A 22 8.52 -1.22 8.98
CA LYS A 22 8.61 -1.02 10.42
C LYS A 22 7.22 -0.86 11.03
N LEU A 23 7.10 -1.10 12.34
CA LEU A 23 5.83 -0.94 13.04
C LEU A 23 5.31 0.52 12.98
N ASP A 24 6.22 1.50 13.07
CA ASP A 24 5.92 2.93 12.94
C ASP A 24 5.38 3.28 11.54
N ASP A 25 5.97 2.70 10.49
CA ASP A 25 5.52 2.91 9.11
C ASP A 25 4.08 2.41 8.91
N ARG A 26 3.69 1.32 9.58
CA ARG A 26 2.31 0.80 9.52
C ARG A 26 1.31 1.79 10.12
N GLN A 27 1.65 2.48 11.21
CA GLN A 27 0.77 3.49 11.81
C GLN A 27 0.62 4.71 10.90
N LYS A 28 1.71 5.18 10.29
CA LYS A 28 1.67 6.26 9.30
C LYS A 28 0.83 5.88 8.09
N LEU A 29 0.95 4.64 7.61
CA LEU A 29 0.16 4.15 6.47
C LEU A 29 -1.30 3.94 6.80
N LEU A 30 -1.63 3.51 8.02
CA LEU A 30 -3.01 3.48 8.47
C LEU A 30 -3.63 4.88 8.33
N TRP A 31 -2.91 5.93 8.70
CA TRP A 31 -3.39 7.31 8.51
C TRP A 31 -3.45 7.73 7.03
N LEU A 32 -2.36 7.54 6.27
CA LEU A 32 -2.26 7.93 4.85
C LEU A 32 -3.29 7.23 3.96
N LEU A 33 -3.61 5.98 4.25
CA LEU A 33 -4.56 5.17 3.50
C LEU A 33 -6.00 5.29 4.03
N GLY A 34 -6.28 6.32 4.84
CA GLY A 34 -7.64 6.63 5.29
C GLY A 34 -8.23 5.61 6.27
N GLY A 35 -7.39 4.99 7.11
CA GLY A 35 -7.78 3.96 8.06
C GLY A 35 -7.67 2.53 7.54
N ALA A 36 -7.01 2.32 6.39
CA ALA A 36 -6.84 0.98 5.84
C ALA A 36 -6.02 0.08 6.78
N GLN A 37 -6.51 -1.14 7.01
CA GLN A 37 -5.92 -2.10 7.92
C GLN A 37 -4.94 -3.00 7.18
N PHE A 38 -3.81 -3.32 7.82
CA PHE A 38 -2.84 -4.28 7.30
C PHE A 38 -3.47 -5.67 7.20
N ILE A 39 -3.24 -6.37 6.09
CA ILE A 39 -3.69 -7.74 5.89
C ILE A 39 -2.50 -8.66 6.16
N GLU A 40 -2.60 -9.50 7.19
CA GLU A 40 -1.61 -10.53 7.54
C GLU A 40 -1.69 -11.75 6.60
N LYS A 41 -1.66 -11.50 5.28
CA LYS A 41 -1.65 -12.54 4.23
C LYS A 41 -0.72 -12.13 3.11
N GLU A 42 -0.03 -13.11 2.53
CA GLU A 42 0.88 -12.91 1.39
C GLU A 42 0.13 -12.74 0.06
N GLN A 43 -1.15 -13.11 0.02
CA GLN A 43 -1.99 -13.01 -1.16
C GLN A 43 -3.42 -12.65 -0.79
N VAL A 44 -4.08 -11.90 -1.68
CA VAL A 44 -5.50 -11.57 -1.56
C VAL A 44 -6.21 -12.15 -2.78
N THR A 45 -7.18 -13.03 -2.53
CA THR A 45 -7.94 -13.72 -3.57
C THR A 45 -9.25 -13.01 -3.85
N GLY A 46 -9.60 -12.82 -5.11
CA GLY A 46 -10.85 -12.18 -5.52
C GLY A 46 -10.75 -11.57 -6.91
N PHE A 47 -11.84 -10.95 -7.36
CA PHE A 47 -11.86 -10.17 -8.59
C PHE A 47 -11.60 -8.70 -8.27
N PHE A 48 -10.45 -8.20 -8.69
CA PHE A 48 -10.03 -6.81 -8.47
C PHE A 48 -9.94 -6.05 -9.79
N LYS A 49 -10.25 -4.76 -9.76
CA LYS A 49 -10.05 -3.83 -10.87
C LYS A 49 -8.94 -2.86 -10.50
N GLY A 50 -7.95 -2.71 -11.37
CA GLY A 50 -6.79 -1.86 -11.14
C GLY A 50 -5.99 -1.60 -12.41
N PRO A 51 -4.92 -0.79 -12.32
CA PRO A 51 -3.99 -0.61 -13.41
C PRO A 51 -3.34 -1.94 -13.81
N ARG A 52 -2.88 -2.02 -15.07
CA ARG A 52 -2.10 -3.18 -15.53
C ARG A 52 -0.80 -3.26 -14.74
N ARG A 53 -0.30 -4.48 -14.52
CA ARG A 53 0.91 -4.72 -13.71
C ARG A 53 2.13 -3.96 -14.24
N GLU A 54 2.20 -3.75 -15.55
CA GLU A 54 3.29 -3.07 -16.24
C GLU A 54 3.15 -1.54 -16.24
N MET A 55 2.02 -0.99 -15.76
CA MET A 55 1.73 0.44 -15.81
C MET A 55 1.93 1.11 -14.45
N VAL A 56 2.63 2.23 -14.45
CA VAL A 56 2.65 3.17 -13.33
C VAL A 56 1.51 4.17 -13.52
N SER A 57 0.61 4.27 -12.53
CA SER A 57 -0.47 5.24 -12.55
C SER A 57 -0.01 6.59 -11.97
N PRO A 58 -0.57 7.73 -12.41
CA PRO A 58 -0.30 9.03 -11.79
C PRO A 58 -0.60 9.03 -10.28
N TRP A 59 -1.65 8.30 -9.87
CA TRP A 59 -1.98 8.12 -8.46
C TRP A 59 -0.86 7.42 -7.69
N SER A 60 -0.29 6.34 -8.23
CA SER A 60 0.81 5.62 -7.58
C SER A 60 2.09 6.45 -7.51
N THR A 61 2.38 7.29 -8.50
CA THR A 61 3.52 8.22 -8.43
C THR A 61 3.37 9.17 -7.24
N ASN A 62 2.20 9.82 -7.13
CA ASN A 62 1.94 10.75 -6.03
C ASN A 62 1.91 10.04 -4.67
N ALA A 63 1.37 8.82 -4.60
CA ALA A 63 1.34 8.04 -3.37
C ALA A 63 2.76 7.71 -2.87
N VAL A 64 3.67 7.33 -3.76
CA VAL A 64 5.08 7.05 -3.43
C VAL A 64 5.80 8.33 -2.97
N GLU A 65 5.51 9.48 -3.56
CA GLU A 65 6.08 10.75 -3.11
C GLU A 65 5.60 11.13 -1.70
N ILE A 66 4.32 10.93 -1.41
CA ILE A 66 3.74 11.21 -0.09
C ILE A 66 4.34 10.30 0.99
N THR A 67 4.53 8.99 0.72
CA THR A 67 5.14 8.07 1.69
C THR A 67 6.57 8.50 2.02
N ARG A 68 7.35 8.91 1.02
CA ARG A 68 8.70 9.45 1.21
C ARG A 68 8.71 10.73 2.03
N ASN A 69 7.80 11.67 1.75
CA ASN A 69 7.66 12.91 2.53
C ASN A 69 7.28 12.65 4.00
N MET A 70 6.61 11.53 4.28
CA MET A 70 6.29 11.07 5.64
C MET A 70 7.41 10.26 6.31
N GLY A 71 8.59 10.20 5.67
CA GLY A 71 9.76 9.48 6.17
C GLY A 71 9.65 7.96 6.07
N ILE A 72 8.67 7.44 5.32
CA ILE A 72 8.54 6.01 5.04
C ILE A 72 9.43 5.71 3.83
N THR A 73 10.47 4.91 4.06
CA THR A 73 11.48 4.61 3.04
C THR A 73 11.32 3.19 2.54
N GLY A 74 11.66 2.98 1.26
CA GLY A 74 11.61 1.66 0.64
C GLY A 74 10.26 1.28 0.03
N ILE A 75 9.33 2.23 -0.12
CA ILE A 75 8.11 2.12 -0.95
C ILE A 75 8.34 2.81 -2.30
#